data_AF-A0A0J8B5B2-F1
#
_entry.id   AF-A0A0J8B5B2-F1
#
_cell.length_a   1.000
_cell.length_b   1.000
_cell.length_c   1.000
_cell.angle_alpha   90.00
_cell.angle_beta   90.00
_cell.angle_gamma   90.00
#
_symmetry.space_group_name_H-M   'P 1'
#
loop_
_entity.id
_entity.type
_entity.pdbx_description
1 polymer ?
#
loop_
_entity_poly.entity_id
_entity_poly.type
_entity_poly.pdbx_seq_one_letter_code
_entity_poly.pdbx_strand_id
1 'polypeptide(L)'
;MTTTTSSSNLTIINPIDKPSNVTFNSTEKAETQKAECDMFHGRWVYNAEQKPSYDAMTCPFIEKSLSCQKNGRPDFEYENWRWEARDCDIPLFDGKDMLKRLGNKRVIIVGDSINKNMWESLACLLYTSIPSSRAEIVQNSAYKALIAKVTIIMSTEQ
;
A
#
# COMPACT_ATOMS: atom_id res chain seq x y z
N MET A 1 -16.51 -48.41 13.94
CA MET A 1 -16.78 -47.20 14.74
C MET A 1 -15.97 -47.30 16.02
N THR A 2 -14.80 -46.69 16.04
CA THR A 2 -13.93 -46.57 17.22
C THR A 2 -13.27 -45.20 17.12
N THR A 3 -13.77 -44.25 17.88
CA THR A 3 -13.28 -42.87 17.97
C THR A 3 -12.17 -42.81 19.02
N THR A 4 -10.93 -42.67 18.58
CA THR A 4 -9.79 -42.37 19.44
C THR A 4 -9.66 -40.86 19.60
N THR A 5 -10.04 -40.35 20.77
CA THR A 5 -9.87 -38.97 21.21
C THR A 5 -8.45 -38.78 21.75
N SER A 6 -7.67 -37.90 21.10
CA SER A 6 -6.33 -37.51 21.54
C SER A 6 -6.43 -36.29 22.46
N SER A 7 -6.23 -36.48 23.76
CA SER A 7 -6.20 -35.42 24.76
C SER A 7 -4.78 -34.87 24.88
N SER A 8 -4.55 -33.63 24.43
CA SER A 8 -3.29 -32.90 24.62
C SER A 8 -3.25 -32.27 26.02
N ASN A 9 -2.23 -32.62 26.82
CA ASN A 9 -2.00 -32.03 28.14
C ASN A 9 -1.27 -30.67 27.99
N LEU A 10 -1.92 -29.60 28.42
CA LEU A 10 -1.32 -28.27 28.54
C LEU A 10 -0.56 -28.17 29.86
N THR A 11 0.77 -28.03 29.81
CA THR A 11 1.60 -27.71 30.97
C THR A 11 1.51 -26.22 31.29
N ILE A 12 0.89 -25.89 32.42
CA ILE A 12 0.89 -24.55 33.01
C ILE A 12 2.29 -24.29 33.60
N ILE A 13 2.98 -23.28 33.06
CA ILE A 13 4.27 -22.81 33.59
C ILE A 13 3.97 -21.74 34.65
N ASN A 14 4.36 -21.98 35.91
CA ASN A 14 4.28 -20.99 36.96
C ASN A 14 5.46 -19.99 36.84
N PRO A 15 5.25 -18.68 37.07
CA PRO A 15 6.34 -17.70 36.98
C PRO A 15 7.27 -17.83 38.20
N ILE A 16 8.54 -18.12 37.95
CA ILE A 16 9.62 -18.11 38.94
C ILE A 16 10.44 -16.81 38.78
N ASP A 17 10.61 -16.17 39.94
CA ASP A 17 11.60 -15.20 40.40
C ASP A 17 11.59 -13.73 39.93
N LYS A 18 11.54 -12.89 40.96
CA LYS A 18 11.69 -11.43 41.00
C LYS A 18 13.09 -11.04 40.52
N PRO A 19 13.26 -10.03 39.66
CA PRO A 19 14.59 -9.61 39.23
C PRO A 19 15.33 -8.94 40.39
N SER A 20 16.57 -9.37 40.59
CA SER A 20 17.53 -8.72 41.48
C SER A 20 17.97 -7.39 40.87
N ASN A 21 18.11 -6.37 41.70
CA ASN A 21 18.53 -5.02 41.29
C ASN A 21 19.97 -5.06 40.77
N VAL A 22 20.16 -5.13 39.46
CA VAL A 22 21.48 -4.93 38.85
C VAL A 22 21.62 -3.45 38.53
N THR A 23 22.46 -2.76 39.30
CA THR A 23 22.84 -1.37 39.05
C THR A 23 23.88 -1.33 37.93
N PHE A 24 23.43 -1.11 36.70
CA PHE A 24 24.32 -0.82 35.57
C PHE A 24 24.57 0.69 35.51
N ASN A 25 25.77 1.11 35.96
CA ASN A 25 26.30 2.42 35.61
C ASN A 25 26.84 2.35 34.17
N SER A 26 25.95 2.58 33.21
CA SER A 26 26.29 2.81 31.82
C SER A 26 26.17 4.30 31.55
N THR A 27 27.29 5.00 31.36
CA THR A 27 27.32 6.24 30.58
C THR A 27 26.96 5.89 29.14
N GLU A 28 25.67 5.63 28.89
CA GLU A 28 25.11 5.50 27.56
C GLU A 28 24.94 6.89 26.97
N LYS A 29 25.72 7.15 25.94
CA LYS A 29 25.39 8.14 24.92
C LYS A 29 23.95 7.81 24.50
N ALA A 30 23.02 8.72 24.74
CA ALA A 30 21.63 8.55 24.31
C ALA A 30 21.62 8.48 22.77
N GLU A 31 21.74 7.27 22.23
CA GLU A 31 21.18 6.97 20.93
C GLU A 31 19.69 7.18 21.10
N THR A 32 19.21 8.32 20.62
CA THR A 32 17.79 8.54 20.42
C THR A 32 17.32 7.38 19.56
N GLN A 33 16.72 6.36 20.19
CA GLN A 33 15.99 5.32 19.46
C GLN A 33 15.03 6.09 18.58
N LYS A 34 15.31 6.09 17.27
CA LYS A 34 14.45 6.78 16.32
C LYS A 34 13.10 6.11 16.48
N ALA A 35 12.11 6.86 16.97
CA ALA A 35 10.78 6.32 17.19
C ALA A 35 10.35 5.60 15.91
N GLU A 36 9.87 4.37 16.06
CA GLU A 36 9.38 3.59 14.93
C GLU A 36 8.29 4.41 14.22
N CYS A 37 8.43 4.58 12.91
CA CYS A 37 7.50 5.37 12.10
C CYS A 37 6.17 4.62 12.00
N ASP A 38 5.16 5.04 12.77
CA ASP A 38 3.79 4.61 12.56
C ASP A 38 3.15 5.43 11.43
N MET A 39 3.17 4.87 10.22
CA MET A 39 2.60 5.54 9.04
C MET A 39 1.06 5.68 9.08
N PHE A 40 0.39 4.98 10.00
CA PHE A 40 -1.07 5.01 10.14
C PHE A 40 -1.53 6.02 11.19
N HIS A 41 -0.61 6.61 11.96
CA HIS A 41 -0.89 7.68 12.90
C HIS A 41 -0.50 9.03 12.30
N GLY A 42 -1.50 9.87 12.06
CA GLY A 42 -1.31 11.07 11.26
C GLY A 42 -2.60 11.86 11.10
N ARG A 43 -2.66 12.68 10.05
CA ARG A 43 -3.81 13.52 9.74
C ARG A 43 -3.96 13.73 8.24
N TRP A 44 -5.19 14.05 7.85
CA TRP A 44 -5.47 14.57 6.51
C TRP A 44 -5.09 16.05 6.43
N VAL A 45 -4.34 16.40 5.40
CA VAL A 45 -3.93 17.77 5.09
C VAL A 45 -4.45 18.13 3.71
N TYR A 46 -5.12 19.28 3.63
CA TYR A 46 -5.66 19.81 2.37
C TYR A 46 -4.59 20.63 1.65
N ASN A 47 -4.46 20.42 0.34
CA ASN A 47 -3.57 21.20 -0.52
C ASN A 47 -4.28 21.57 -1.82
N ALA A 48 -4.69 22.84 -1.95
CA ALA A 48 -5.41 23.35 -3.12
C ALA A 48 -4.60 23.29 -4.44
N GLU A 49 -3.28 23.26 -4.35
CA GLU A 49 -2.39 23.19 -5.50
C GLU A 49 -2.04 21.75 -5.89
N GLN A 50 -2.43 20.77 -5.08
CA GLN A 50 -2.19 19.36 -5.34
C GLN A 50 -2.98 18.92 -6.58
N LYS A 51 -2.31 18.19 -7.45
CA LYS A 51 -2.96 17.50 -8.56
C LYS A 51 -3.20 16.04 -8.17
N PRO A 52 -4.37 15.48 -8.48
CA PRO A 52 -4.61 14.05 -8.30
C PRO A 52 -3.54 13.24 -9.03
N SER A 53 -3.08 12.14 -8.43
CA SER A 53 -2.04 11.30 -9.03
C SER A 53 -2.49 10.59 -10.32
N TYR A 54 -3.79 10.54 -10.58
CA TYR A 54 -4.39 10.14 -11.84
C TYR A 54 -5.73 10.85 -12.03
N ASP A 55 -6.14 11.01 -13.29
CA ASP A 55 -7.49 11.46 -13.62
C ASP A 55 -8.44 10.25 -13.67
N ALA A 56 -9.42 10.23 -12.76
CA ALA A 56 -10.39 9.14 -12.64
C ALA A 56 -11.30 9.03 -13.89
N MET A 57 -11.48 10.12 -14.65
CA MET A 57 -12.31 10.09 -15.86
C MET A 57 -11.64 9.37 -17.02
N THR A 58 -10.30 9.46 -17.13
CA THR A 58 -9.54 8.85 -18.23
C THR A 58 -9.02 7.46 -17.89
N CYS A 59 -9.02 7.07 -16.62
CA CYS A 59 -8.60 5.73 -16.23
C CYS A 59 -9.57 4.63 -16.70
N PRO A 60 -9.10 3.58 -17.40
CA PRO A 60 -9.97 2.50 -17.92
C PRO A 60 -10.35 1.44 -16.86
N PHE A 61 -9.76 1.52 -15.66
CA PHE A 61 -9.98 0.53 -14.61
C PHE A 61 -11.19 0.85 -13.73
N ILE A 62 -11.46 2.14 -13.49
CA ILE A 62 -12.51 2.61 -12.58
C ILE A 62 -13.89 2.18 -13.09
N GLU A 63 -14.64 1.51 -12.23
CA GLU A 63 -16.03 1.16 -12.54
C GLU A 63 -16.96 2.37 -12.62
N LYS A 64 -18.03 2.22 -13.41
CA LYS A 64 -19.04 3.28 -13.57
C LYS A 64 -19.62 3.70 -12.23
N SER A 65 -19.91 2.76 -11.32
CA SER A 65 -20.43 3.03 -9.97
C SER A 65 -19.48 3.86 -9.10
N LEU A 66 -18.18 3.86 -9.39
CA LEU A 66 -17.14 4.54 -8.62
C LEU A 66 -16.65 5.84 -9.28
N SER A 67 -17.08 6.12 -10.51
CA SER A 67 -16.68 7.31 -11.25
C SER A 67 -17.49 8.55 -10.82
N CYS A 68 -17.21 9.13 -9.65
CA CYS A 68 -17.98 10.23 -9.06
C CYS A 68 -18.24 11.40 -10.03
N GLN A 69 -17.20 11.90 -10.70
CA GLN A 69 -17.31 13.00 -11.67
C GLN A 69 -18.17 12.62 -12.88
N LYS A 70 -17.97 11.43 -13.47
CA LYS A 70 -18.82 10.92 -14.56
C LYS A 70 -20.28 10.73 -14.12
N ASN A 71 -20.50 10.51 -12.83
CA ASN A 71 -21.82 10.36 -12.22
C ASN A 71 -22.42 11.70 -11.76
N GLY A 72 -21.83 12.84 -12.13
CA GLY A 72 -22.42 14.16 -11.94
C GLY A 72 -21.99 14.87 -10.65
N ARG A 73 -20.97 14.39 -9.94
CA ARG A 73 -20.39 15.14 -8.82
C ARG A 73 -19.75 16.44 -9.33
N PRO A 74 -20.17 17.63 -8.83
CA PRO A 74 -19.72 18.91 -9.37
C PRO A 74 -18.42 19.44 -8.74
N ASP A 75 -18.07 18.99 -7.54
CA ASP A 75 -16.92 19.42 -6.75
C ASP A 75 -15.69 18.50 -6.97
N PHE A 76 -14.48 19.04 -6.79
CA PHE A 76 -13.19 18.36 -7.03
C PHE A 76 -12.27 18.35 -5.80
N GLU A 77 -12.63 19.10 -4.76
CA GLU A 77 -11.82 19.39 -3.57
C GLU A 77 -11.53 18.13 -2.75
N TYR A 78 -12.31 17.06 -2.92
CA TYR A 78 -12.06 15.77 -2.27
C TYR A 78 -10.76 15.10 -2.77
N GLU A 79 -10.26 15.46 -3.95
CA GLU A 79 -9.01 14.91 -4.52
C GLU A 79 -7.75 15.65 -4.02
N ASN A 80 -7.92 16.76 -3.31
CA ASN A 80 -6.86 17.64 -2.83
C ASN A 80 -6.40 17.31 -1.40
N TRP A 81 -6.85 16.18 -0.85
CA TRP A 81 -6.45 15.71 0.47
C TRP A 81 -5.28 14.73 0.36
N ARG A 82 -4.31 14.88 1.26
CA ARG A 82 -3.20 13.93 1.43
C ARG A 82 -3.10 13.49 2.89
N TRP A 83 -2.68 12.25 3.09
CA TRP A 83 -2.37 11.73 4.41
C TRP A 83 -0.93 12.09 4.77
N GLU A 84 -0.73 12.69 5.95
CA GLU A 84 0.59 12.96 6.52
C GLU A 84 0.75 12.18 7.82
N ALA A 85 1.73 11.28 7.86
CA ALA A 85 2.12 10.60 9.09
C ALA A 85 2.77 11.59 10.05
N ARG A 86 2.60 11.36 11.36
CA ARG A 86 3.06 12.27 12.41
C ARG A 86 4.57 12.22 12.60
N ASP A 87 5.13 11.02 12.56
CA ASP A 87 6.49 10.74 13.04
C ASP A 87 7.49 10.57 11.89
N CYS A 88 7.04 10.69 10.64
CA CYS A 88 7.83 10.47 9.43
C CYS A 88 7.16 11.00 8.17
N ASP A 89 7.99 11.25 7.14
CA ASP A 89 7.51 11.57 5.81
C ASP A 89 7.25 10.29 5.01
N ILE A 90 6.02 10.13 4.50
CA ILE A 90 5.69 9.06 3.56
C ILE A 90 6.20 9.47 2.17
N PRO A 91 7.04 8.66 1.50
CA PRO A 91 7.52 8.98 0.16
C PRO A 91 6.35 9.16 -0.82
N LEU A 92 6.48 10.16 -1.71
CA LEU A 92 5.55 10.31 -2.82
C LEU A 92 5.55 9.06 -3.70
N PHE A 93 4.39 8.70 -4.21
CA PHE A 93 4.24 7.53 -5.05
C PHE A 93 4.95 7.71 -6.40
N ASP A 94 5.90 6.82 -6.71
CA ASP A 94 6.52 6.69 -8.02
C ASP A 94 6.09 5.37 -8.68
N GLY A 95 5.14 5.46 -9.62
CA GLY A 95 4.65 4.27 -10.31
C GLY A 95 5.67 3.63 -11.24
N LYS A 96 6.66 4.37 -11.76
CA LYS A 96 7.73 3.77 -12.58
C LYS A 96 8.68 2.95 -11.72
N ASP A 97 9.05 3.47 -10.54
CA ASP A 97 9.85 2.73 -9.58
C ASP A 97 9.11 1.47 -9.09
N MET A 98 7.82 1.60 -8.76
CA MET A 98 7.01 0.44 -8.36
C MET A 98 6.94 -0.62 -9.48
N LEU A 99 6.68 -0.22 -10.73
CA LEU A 99 6.68 -1.13 -11.87
C LEU A 99 8.03 -1.82 -12.09
N LYS A 100 9.14 -1.10 -11.89
CA LYS A 100 10.49 -1.67 -11.97
C LYS A 100 10.71 -2.74 -10.90
N ARG A 101 10.30 -2.47 -9.65
CA ARG A 101 10.38 -3.44 -8.54
C ARG A 101 9.49 -4.66 -8.74
N LEU A 102 8.35 -4.46 -9.41
CA LEU A 102 7.39 -5.50 -9.77
C LEU A 102 7.73 -6.21 -11.09
N GLY A 103 8.86 -5.89 -11.72
CA GLY A 103 9.32 -6.56 -12.94
C GLY A 103 9.38 -8.08 -12.75
N ASN A 104 8.78 -8.82 -13.69
CA ASN A 104 8.65 -10.28 -13.66
C ASN A 104 7.90 -10.85 -12.45
N LYS A 105 7.09 -10.02 -11.76
CA LYS A 105 6.23 -10.44 -10.64
C LYS A 105 4.76 -10.23 -11.01
N ARG A 106 3.89 -10.86 -10.23
CA ARG A 106 2.44 -10.66 -10.30
C ARG A 106 1.96 -10.24 -8.91
N VAL A 107 1.20 -9.15 -8.86
CA VAL A 107 0.50 -8.71 -7.65
C VAL A 107 -0.98 -9.03 -7.85
N ILE A 108 -1.58 -9.71 -6.88
CA ILE A 108 -3.00 -10.03 -6.87
C ILE A 108 -3.56 -9.51 -5.56
N ILE A 109 -4.63 -8.72 -5.64
CA ILE A 109 -5.37 -8.22 -4.50
C ILE A 109 -6.64 -9.07 -4.38
N VAL A 110 -6.80 -9.77 -3.26
CA VAL A 110 -7.90 -10.71 -3.01
C VAL A 110 -8.71 -10.20 -1.83
N GLY A 111 -10.02 -10.16 -1.98
CA GLY A 111 -10.94 -9.78 -0.92
C GLY A 111 -12.30 -9.40 -1.48
N ASP A 112 -12.94 -8.44 -0.83
CA ASP A 112 -14.29 -8.00 -1.18
C ASP A 112 -14.29 -6.81 -2.16
N SER A 113 -15.42 -6.09 -2.21
CA SER A 113 -15.58 -4.91 -3.05
C SER A 113 -14.63 -3.76 -2.67
N ILE A 114 -14.19 -3.65 -1.42
CA ILE A 114 -13.24 -2.63 -1.00
C ILE A 114 -11.86 -2.95 -1.58
N ASN A 115 -11.45 -4.21 -1.54
CA ASN A 115 -10.20 -4.66 -2.15
C ASN A 115 -10.19 -4.45 -3.68
N LYS A 116 -11.34 -4.62 -4.33
CA LYS A 116 -11.50 -4.26 -5.74
C LYS A 116 -11.26 -2.76 -5.99
N ASN A 117 -11.83 -1.89 -5.15
CA ASN A 117 -11.61 -0.44 -5.27
C ASN A 117 -10.13 -0.07 -5.09
N MET A 118 -9.45 -0.72 -4.13
CA MET A 118 -8.00 -0.54 -3.94
C MET A 118 -7.20 -0.98 -5.17
N TRP A 119 -7.57 -2.12 -5.77
CA TRP A 119 -6.94 -2.60 -6.99
C TRP A 119 -7.16 -1.65 -8.18
N GLU A 120 -8.36 -1.12 -8.35
CA GLU A 120 -8.66 -0.16 -9.43
C GLU A 120 -7.85 1.13 -9.28
N SER A 121 -7.77 1.68 -8.06
CA SER A 121 -6.95 2.87 -7.78
C SER A 121 -5.46 2.62 -8.07
N LEU A 122 -4.91 1.50 -7.61
CA LEU A 122 -3.53 1.12 -7.88
C LEU A 122 -3.27 0.90 -9.38
N ALA A 123 -4.20 0.26 -10.10
CA ALA A 123 -4.08 0.06 -11.53
C ALA A 123 -4.06 1.39 -12.29
N CYS A 124 -4.87 2.38 -11.90
CA CYS A 124 -4.84 3.73 -12.47
C CYS A 124 -3.50 4.41 -12.24
N LEU A 125 -3.00 4.41 -11.00
CA LEU A 125 -1.70 4.98 -10.63
C LEU A 125 -0.55 4.42 -11.48
N LEU A 126 -0.53 3.11 -11.68
CA LEU A 126 0.50 2.44 -12.48
C LEU A 126 0.33 2.70 -13.98
N TYR A 127 -0.91 2.71 -14.46
CA TYR A 127 -1.22 2.95 -15.88
C TYR A 127 -0.84 4.37 -16.32
N THR A 128 -1.13 5.39 -15.51
CA THR A 128 -0.77 6.78 -15.84
C THR A 128 0.74 7.06 -15.73
N SER A 129 1.48 6.19 -15.04
CA SER A 129 2.94 6.32 -14.89
C SER A 129 3.73 5.89 -16.13
N ILE A 130 3.09 5.25 -17.12
CA ILE A 130 3.72 4.77 -18.35
C ILE A 130 2.90 5.14 -19.60
N PRO A 131 3.52 5.20 -20.80
CA PRO A 131 2.78 5.33 -22.04
C PRO A 131 1.79 4.18 -22.23
N SER A 132 0.61 4.46 -22.77
CA SER A 132 -0.42 3.46 -23.04
C SER A 132 0.07 2.32 -23.95
N SER A 133 1.01 2.59 -24.86
CA SER A 133 1.67 1.57 -25.70
C SER A 133 2.44 0.51 -24.91
N ARG A 134 2.76 0.79 -23.64
CA ARG A 134 3.45 -0.12 -22.71
C ARG A 134 2.50 -0.75 -21.69
N ALA A 135 1.21 -0.50 -21.80
CA ALA A 135 0.18 -1.11 -20.96
C ALA A 135 -0.75 -1.98 -21.80
N GLU A 136 -1.09 -3.15 -21.28
CA GLU A 136 -2.11 -4.03 -21.83
C GLU A 136 -3.16 -4.30 -20.75
N ILE A 137 -4.42 -4.26 -21.15
CA ILE A 137 -5.57 -4.43 -20.26
C ILE A 137 -6.26 -5.73 -20.65
N VAL A 138 -6.32 -6.65 -19.70
CA VAL A 138 -7.04 -7.91 -19.85
C VAL A 138 -8.29 -7.84 -18.99
N GLN A 139 -9.45 -8.10 -19.56
CA GLN A 139 -10.72 -8.13 -18.84
C GLN A 139 -11.57 -9.31 -19.31
N ASN A 140 -12.05 -10.09 -18.35
CA ASN A 140 -13.08 -11.09 -18.57
C ASN A 140 -14.09 -11.06 -17.39
N SER A 141 -15.03 -12.00 -17.37
CA SER A 141 -16.04 -12.09 -16.32
C SER A 141 -15.49 -12.41 -14.93
N ALA A 142 -14.31 -13.02 -14.84
CA ALA A 142 -13.70 -13.45 -13.59
C ALA A 142 -12.71 -12.42 -13.02
N TYR A 143 -11.95 -11.70 -13.86
CA TYR A 143 -10.97 -10.72 -13.40
C TYR A 143 -10.65 -9.62 -14.43
N LYS A 144 -10.09 -8.52 -13.92
CA LYS A 144 -9.45 -7.46 -14.70
C LYS A 144 -7.96 -7.41 -14.31
N ALA A 145 -7.08 -7.18 -15.26
CA ALA A 145 -5.63 -7.16 -15.05
C ALA A 145 -4.96 -6.06 -15.89
N LEU A 146 -3.92 -5.45 -15.32
CA LEU A 146 -2.97 -4.57 -16.00
C LEU A 146 -1.67 -5.34 -16.22
N ILE A 147 -1.22 -5.42 -17.46
CA ILE A 147 0.10 -5.95 -17.84
C ILE A 147 0.95 -4.76 -18.29
N ALA A 148 1.99 -4.45 -17.52
CA ALA A 148 2.91 -3.36 -17.82
C ALA A 148 4.22 -3.91 -18.43
N LYS A 149 4.58 -3.43 -19.62
CA LYS A 149 5.84 -3.76 -20.29
C LYS A 149 6.93 -2.83 -19.76
N VAL A 150 7.73 -3.32 -18.82
CA VAL A 150 8.86 -2.60 -18.25
C VAL A 150 10.14 -2.95 -19.02
N THR A 151 10.59 -2.07 -19.91
CA THR A 151 11.97 -2.11 -20.40
C THR A 151 12.88 -1.73 -19.24
N ILE A 152 13.64 -2.68 -18.73
CA ILE A 152 14.77 -2.40 -17.87
C ILE A 152 15.83 -1.79 -18.78
N ILE A 153 15.85 -0.47 -18.90
CA ILE A 153 17.09 0.19 -19.31
C ILE A 153 17.99 -0.01 -18.10
N MET A 154 18.90 -0.98 -18.18
CA MET A 154 20.07 -0.99 -17.31
C MET A 154 20.80 0.30 -17.66
N SER A 155 20.53 1.37 -16.90
CA SER A 155 21.36 2.55 -16.94
C SER A 155 22.74 2.11 -16.52
N THR A 156 23.62 1.89 -17.49
CA THR A 156 25.05 2.03 -17.26
C THR A 156 25.22 3.43 -16.67
N GLU A 157 25.64 3.50 -15.41
CA GLU A 157 26.12 4.73 -14.79
C GLU A 157 27.14 5.38 -15.73
N GLN A 158 26.99 6.68 -15.93
CA GLN A 158 28.04 7.55 -16.42
C GLN A 158 28.04 8.81 -15.56
#